data_AF-A0A7S2RDF7-F1
#
_entry.id   AF-A0A7S2RDF7-F1
#
_cell.length_a   1.000
_cell.length_b   1.000
_cell.length_c   1.000
_cell.angle_alpha   90.00
_cell.angle_beta   90.00
_cell.angle_gamma   90.00
#
_symmetry.space_group_name_H-M   'P 1'
#
loop_
_entity.id
_entity.type
_entity.pdbx_description
1 polymer ?
#
loop_
_entity_poly.entity_id
_entity_poly.type
_entity_poly.pdbx_seq_one_letter_code
_entity_poly.pdbx_strand_id
1 'polypeptide(L)'
;MEASDLAVYALVFNLGSLVARFVFQPIEETAFAVFGKLNDIAGKMDSQNKDHHLSVGALVGTLCKTMCIIGLTFVTFGPSYSHLLLHLLYGNKWSNQTDAPRALGVYCVYVLIIAVNGITEAFVHAIGDKKSLQDFNAWLFLFSLIYLGAAAVLLPFRAVGLILANCINMGMRILFSTNFILKWEDPVSKQRVDSIRQLCPSLQTLFAFSSSAVAVSVSETTVYHAFASWPRAGAHVAIGAVALVSTFAFLVFVSEKKYVANLRDLRRALAGKSG
;
A
#
# COMPACT_ATOMS: atom_id res chain seq x y z
N MET A 1 -15.64 -12.87 21.17
CA MET A 1 -15.80 -12.81 19.70
C MET A 1 -16.65 -14.00 19.30
N GLU A 2 -17.78 -13.75 18.64
CA GLU A 2 -18.70 -14.82 18.23
C GLU A 2 -18.27 -15.46 16.90
N ALA A 3 -18.83 -16.63 16.57
CA ALA A 3 -18.55 -17.30 15.30
C ALA A 3 -18.95 -16.45 14.08
N SER A 4 -20.00 -15.63 14.21
CA SER A 4 -20.45 -14.66 13.22
C SER A 4 -19.39 -13.58 12.93
N ASP A 5 -18.76 -13.02 13.97
CA ASP A 5 -17.70 -12.03 13.82
C ASP A 5 -16.44 -12.61 13.15
N LEU A 6 -16.11 -13.87 13.47
CA LEU A 6 -14.99 -14.57 12.83
C LEU A 6 -15.27 -14.85 11.35
N ALA A 7 -16.51 -15.17 10.99
CA ALA A 7 -16.92 -15.33 9.60
C ALA A 7 -16.81 -14.02 8.81
N VAL A 8 -17.19 -12.88 9.42
CA VAL A 8 -17.00 -11.55 8.83
C VAL A 8 -15.53 -11.25 8.61
N TYR A 9 -14.69 -11.47 9.64
CA TYR A 9 -13.24 -11.28 9.52
C TYR A 9 -12.65 -12.14 8.40
N ALA A 10 -12.98 -13.44 8.36
CA ALA A 10 -12.48 -14.37 7.36
C ALA A 10 -12.90 -13.97 5.93
N LEU A 11 -14.16 -13.56 5.74
CA LEU A 11 -14.66 -13.06 4.46
C LEU A 11 -13.85 -11.85 3.99
N VAL A 12 -13.74 -10.83 4.85
CA VAL A 12 -13.05 -9.58 4.53
C VAL A 12 -11.56 -9.82 4.27
N PHE A 13 -10.92 -10.64 5.09
CA PHE A 13 -9.52 -11.01 4.92
C PHE A 13 -9.28 -11.73 3.58
N ASN A 14 -10.16 -12.65 3.21
CA ASN A 14 -10.06 -13.35 1.93
C ASN A 14 -10.24 -12.42 0.74
N LEU A 15 -11.21 -11.50 0.78
CA LEU A 15 -11.41 -10.50 -0.29
C LEU A 15 -10.23 -9.52 -0.38
N GLY A 16 -9.84 -8.95 0.75
CA GLY A 16 -8.79 -7.94 0.79
C GLY A 16 -7.40 -8.49 0.46
N SER A 17 -7.11 -9.73 0.85
CA SER A 17 -5.83 -10.38 0.50
C SER A 17 -5.68 -10.69 -0.99
N LEU A 18 -6.74 -10.63 -1.80
CA LEU A 18 -6.64 -10.74 -3.26
C LEU A 18 -5.76 -9.63 -3.84
N VAL A 19 -5.94 -8.39 -3.37
CA VAL A 19 -5.12 -7.25 -3.82
C VAL A 19 -3.66 -7.48 -3.46
N ALA A 20 -3.39 -7.94 -2.23
CA ALA A 20 -2.04 -8.25 -1.79
C ALA A 20 -1.39 -9.33 -2.67
N ARG A 21 -2.11 -10.43 -2.97
CA ARG A 21 -1.58 -11.56 -3.74
C ARG A 21 -1.43 -11.28 -5.24
N PHE A 22 -2.38 -10.57 -5.84
CA PHE A 22 -2.40 -10.39 -7.29
C PHE A 22 -1.77 -9.08 -7.77
N VAL A 23 -1.69 -8.07 -6.90
CA VAL A 23 -1.12 -6.77 -7.25
C VAL A 23 0.21 -6.55 -6.55
N PHE A 24 0.25 -6.62 -5.22
CA PHE A 24 1.44 -6.21 -4.47
C PHE A 24 2.55 -7.26 -4.49
N GLN A 25 2.23 -8.53 -4.27
CA GLN A 25 3.21 -9.60 -4.19
C GLN A 25 4.07 -9.72 -5.46
N PRO A 26 3.54 -9.72 -6.70
CA PRO A 26 4.38 -9.78 -7.90
C PRO A 26 5.33 -8.58 -8.02
N ILE A 27 4.88 -7.40 -7.62
CA ILE A 27 5.71 -6.19 -7.66
C ILE A 27 6.77 -6.24 -6.56
N GLU A 28 6.44 -6.74 -5.37
CA GLU A 28 7.37 -6.93 -4.26
C GLU A 28 8.50 -7.90 -4.61
N GLU A 29 8.16 -9.06 -5.17
CA GLU A 29 9.14 -10.06 -5.63
C GLU A 29 10.07 -9.48 -6.72
N THR A 30 9.49 -8.70 -7.65
CA THR A 30 10.26 -8.00 -8.68
C THR A 30 11.18 -6.95 -8.07
N ALA A 31 10.69 -6.16 -7.11
CA ALA A 31 11.46 -5.14 -6.42
C ALA A 31 12.64 -5.77 -5.65
N PHE A 32 12.38 -6.83 -4.88
CA PHE A 32 13.40 -7.59 -4.16
C PHE A 32 14.51 -8.07 -5.12
N ALA A 33 14.13 -8.69 -6.25
CA ALA A 33 15.09 -9.18 -7.23
C ALA A 33 15.94 -8.06 -7.85
N VAL A 34 15.34 -6.89 -8.13
CA VAL A 34 16.06 -5.74 -8.69
C VAL A 34 17.00 -5.12 -7.65
N PHE A 35 16.55 -4.96 -6.40
CA PHE A 35 17.40 -4.45 -5.32
C PHE A 35 18.61 -5.33 -5.09
N GLY A 36 18.42 -6.65 -5.03
CA GLY A 36 19.53 -7.61 -4.84
C GLY A 36 20.55 -7.55 -5.97
N LYS A 37 20.08 -7.51 -7.23
CA LYS A 37 20.97 -7.35 -8.39
C LYS A 37 21.78 -6.05 -8.34
N LEU A 38 21.14 -4.93 -7.99
CA LEU A 38 21.84 -3.64 -7.90
C LEU A 38 22.88 -3.65 -6.75
N ASN A 39 22.57 -4.30 -5.64
CA ASN A 39 23.50 -4.47 -4.53
C ASN A 39 24.71 -5.33 -4.92
N ASP A 40 24.50 -6.43 -5.64
CA ASP A 40 25.58 -7.31 -6.14
C ASP A 40 26.49 -6.59 -7.13
N ILE A 41 25.90 -5.80 -8.03
CA ILE A 41 26.64 -5.01 -9.02
C ILE A 41 27.51 -3.96 -8.31
N ALA A 42 26.93 -3.27 -7.32
CA ALA A 42 27.64 -2.29 -6.51
C ALA A 42 28.83 -2.90 -5.75
N GLY A 43 28.71 -4.15 -5.27
CA GLY A 43 29.82 -4.86 -4.63
C GLY A 43 30.94 -5.33 -5.57
N LYS A 44 30.70 -5.35 -6.88
CA LYS A 44 31.65 -5.85 -7.89
C LYS A 44 32.32 -4.75 -8.72
N MET A 45 31.75 -3.56 -8.80
CA MET A 45 32.35 -2.46 -9.57
C MET A 45 33.51 -1.81 -8.83
N ASP A 46 34.66 -1.75 -9.49
CA ASP A 46 35.73 -0.82 -9.12
C ASP A 46 35.37 0.60 -9.60
N SER A 47 35.86 1.61 -8.88
CA SER A 47 35.31 2.98 -8.76
C SER A 47 35.27 3.85 -10.04
N GLN A 48 35.49 3.30 -11.23
CA GLN A 48 35.81 4.04 -12.47
C GLN A 48 34.68 4.19 -13.50
N ASN A 49 33.58 3.43 -13.46
CA ASN A 49 32.54 3.53 -14.50
C ASN A 49 31.22 4.13 -13.95
N LYS A 50 31.20 5.46 -13.79
CA LYS A 50 30.18 6.21 -13.04
C LYS A 50 28.89 6.54 -13.82
N ASP A 51 28.85 6.34 -15.13
CA ASP A 51 27.90 7.11 -15.94
C ASP A 51 26.48 6.54 -16.06
N HIS A 52 26.21 5.28 -15.65
CA HIS A 52 24.88 4.65 -15.81
C HIS A 52 24.40 3.87 -14.57
N HIS A 53 24.76 4.28 -13.35
CA HIS A 53 24.26 3.61 -12.14
C HIS A 53 22.86 4.13 -11.77
N LEU A 54 21.85 3.25 -11.85
CA LEU A 54 20.52 3.55 -11.31
C LEU A 54 20.65 3.65 -9.78
N SER A 55 20.41 4.82 -9.21
CA SER A 55 20.44 5.01 -7.75
C SER A 55 19.40 4.10 -7.08
N VAL A 56 19.87 3.19 -6.23
CA VAL A 56 19.00 2.25 -5.51
C VAL A 56 18.05 3.01 -4.57
N GLY A 57 18.54 4.09 -3.96
CA GLY A 57 17.76 5.02 -3.15
C GLY A 57 16.62 5.69 -3.92
N ALA A 58 16.88 6.15 -5.15
CA ALA A 58 15.85 6.72 -6.00
C ALA A 58 14.80 5.67 -6.44
N LEU A 59 15.24 4.44 -6.69
CA LEU A 59 14.34 3.33 -7.06
C LEU A 59 13.40 2.97 -5.91
N VAL A 60 13.91 2.77 -4.68
CA VAL A 60 13.05 2.45 -3.52
C VAL A 60 12.06 3.58 -3.24
N GLY A 61 12.48 4.86 -3.33
CA GLY A 61 11.56 5.99 -3.18
C GLY A 61 10.47 6.01 -4.26
N THR A 62 10.81 5.71 -5.51
CA THR A 62 9.85 5.63 -6.61
C THR A 62 8.86 4.49 -6.42
N LEU A 63 9.32 3.30 -6.01
CA LEU A 63 8.47 2.14 -5.76
C LEU A 63 7.54 2.37 -4.55
N CYS A 64 8.06 2.90 -3.44
CA CYS A 64 7.25 3.25 -2.26
C CYS A 64 6.15 4.26 -2.61
N LYS A 65 6.46 5.32 -3.38
CA LYS A 65 5.46 6.28 -3.84
C LYS A 65 4.40 5.64 -4.71
N THR A 66 4.80 4.76 -5.62
CA THR A 66 3.89 4.01 -6.48
C THR A 66 2.92 3.17 -5.65
N MET A 67 3.42 2.42 -4.67
CA MET A 67 2.58 1.64 -3.78
C MET A 67 1.68 2.49 -2.90
N CYS A 68 2.16 3.63 -2.41
CA CYS A 68 1.32 4.58 -1.68
C CYS A 68 0.15 5.07 -2.54
N ILE A 69 0.38 5.43 -3.80
CA ILE A 69 -0.68 5.91 -4.71
C ILE A 69 -1.70 4.80 -4.99
N ILE A 70 -1.25 3.57 -5.24
CA ILE A 70 -2.15 2.43 -5.44
C ILE A 70 -2.95 2.17 -4.16
N GLY A 71 -2.29 2.10 -3.00
CA GLY A 71 -2.94 1.91 -1.70
C GLY A 71 -3.93 3.03 -1.36
N LEU A 72 -3.58 4.30 -1.61
CA LEU A 72 -4.46 5.45 -1.40
C LEU A 72 -5.73 5.38 -2.24
N THR A 73 -5.68 4.75 -3.41
CA THR A 73 -6.88 4.48 -4.21
C THR A 73 -7.84 3.59 -3.42
N PHE A 74 -7.35 2.53 -2.78
CA PHE A 74 -8.19 1.69 -1.91
C PHE A 74 -8.69 2.46 -0.69
N VAL A 75 -7.86 3.26 -0.03
CA VAL A 75 -8.30 4.08 1.13
C VAL A 75 -9.40 5.07 0.74
N THR A 76 -9.29 5.67 -0.44
CA THR A 76 -10.17 6.75 -0.90
C THR A 76 -11.53 6.23 -1.35
N PHE A 77 -11.55 5.14 -2.11
CA PHE A 77 -12.77 4.61 -2.71
C PHE A 77 -13.32 3.43 -1.92
N GLY A 78 -12.45 2.54 -1.44
CA GLY A 78 -12.82 1.28 -0.78
C GLY A 78 -13.92 1.40 0.28
N PRO A 79 -13.81 2.28 1.30
CA PRO A 79 -14.84 2.43 2.32
C PRO A 79 -16.23 2.70 1.74
N SER A 80 -16.36 3.69 0.86
CA SER A 80 -17.67 4.08 0.31
C SER A 80 -18.28 3.09 -0.67
N TYR A 81 -17.47 2.24 -1.30
CA TYR A 81 -17.97 1.20 -2.20
C TYR A 81 -18.04 -0.19 -1.55
N SER A 82 -17.60 -0.35 -0.29
CA SER A 82 -17.55 -1.65 0.40
C SER A 82 -18.93 -2.31 0.54
N HIS A 83 -19.96 -1.52 0.87
CA HIS A 83 -21.32 -2.03 0.94
C HIS A 83 -21.82 -2.48 -0.43
N LEU A 84 -21.64 -1.65 -1.47
CA LEU A 84 -22.09 -1.98 -2.83
C LEU A 84 -21.41 -3.26 -3.33
N LEU A 85 -20.10 -3.37 -3.15
CA LEU A 85 -19.33 -4.54 -3.55
C LEU A 85 -19.86 -5.81 -2.88
N LEU A 86 -20.07 -5.78 -1.56
CA LEU A 86 -20.61 -6.94 -0.83
C LEU A 86 -22.05 -7.26 -1.22
N HIS A 87 -22.87 -6.25 -1.50
CA HIS A 87 -24.24 -6.45 -1.95
C HIS A 87 -24.28 -7.18 -3.30
N LEU A 88 -23.39 -6.83 -4.22
CA LEU A 88 -23.30 -7.47 -5.54
C LEU A 88 -22.72 -8.89 -5.48
N LEU A 89 -21.69 -9.11 -4.67
CA LEU A 89 -20.98 -10.40 -4.64
C LEU A 89 -21.63 -11.44 -3.71
N TYR A 90 -22.14 -11.00 -2.57
CA TYR A 90 -22.62 -11.89 -1.49
C TYR A 90 -24.08 -11.63 -1.10
N GLY A 91 -24.72 -10.63 -1.69
CA GLY A 91 -26.14 -10.33 -1.50
C GLY A 91 -26.47 -9.54 -0.24
N ASN A 92 -27.78 -9.39 -0.02
CA ASN A 92 -28.36 -8.56 1.04
C ASN A 92 -27.97 -9.02 2.46
N LYS A 93 -27.82 -10.33 2.67
CA LYS A 93 -27.48 -10.90 3.98
C LYS A 93 -26.16 -10.33 4.51
N TRP A 94 -25.12 -10.33 3.69
CA TRP A 94 -23.79 -9.85 4.10
C TRP A 94 -23.70 -8.33 4.13
N SER A 95 -24.32 -7.66 3.16
CA SER A 95 -24.26 -6.20 3.07
C SER A 95 -25.08 -5.47 4.13
N ASN A 96 -26.26 -5.96 4.50
CA ASN A 96 -27.17 -5.24 5.41
C ASN A 96 -27.31 -5.86 6.80
N GLN A 97 -27.01 -7.15 6.98
CA GLN A 97 -27.25 -7.85 8.26
C GLN A 97 -25.96 -8.18 9.02
N THR A 98 -24.79 -7.80 8.48
CA THR A 98 -23.48 -8.04 9.11
C THR A 98 -22.62 -6.80 9.09
N ASP A 99 -21.58 -6.76 9.92
CA ASP A 99 -20.60 -5.66 9.96
C ASP A 99 -19.54 -5.77 8.84
N ALA A 100 -19.74 -6.64 7.85
CA ALA A 100 -18.79 -6.89 6.77
C ALA A 100 -18.46 -5.66 5.92
N PRO A 101 -19.41 -4.77 5.53
CA PRO A 101 -19.07 -3.55 4.80
C PRO A 101 -18.12 -2.64 5.57
N ARG A 102 -18.35 -2.47 6.87
CA ARG A 102 -17.51 -1.65 7.73
C ARG A 102 -16.12 -2.25 7.88
N ALA A 103 -16.05 -3.56 8.16
CA ALA A 103 -14.78 -4.26 8.28
C ALA A 103 -13.99 -4.22 6.96
N LEU A 104 -14.66 -4.36 5.81
CA LEU A 104 -14.03 -4.24 4.48
C LEU A 104 -13.51 -2.82 4.23
N GLY A 105 -14.27 -1.78 4.60
CA GLY A 105 -13.83 -0.40 4.51
C GLY A 105 -12.57 -0.12 5.34
N VAL A 106 -12.51 -0.64 6.56
CA VAL A 106 -11.28 -0.57 7.39
C VAL A 106 -10.14 -1.37 6.76
N TYR A 107 -10.44 -2.54 6.18
CA TYR A 107 -9.43 -3.33 5.47
C TYR A 107 -8.84 -2.57 4.28
N CYS A 108 -9.61 -1.72 3.59
CA CYS A 108 -9.05 -0.87 2.53
C CYS A 108 -7.99 0.11 3.04
N VAL A 109 -8.05 0.55 4.30
CA VAL A 109 -6.95 1.28 4.96
C VAL A 109 -5.75 0.37 5.18
N TYR A 110 -6.00 -0.86 5.63
CA TYR A 110 -4.97 -1.87 5.82
C TYR A 110 -4.24 -2.24 4.51
N VAL A 111 -4.93 -2.23 3.36
CA VAL A 111 -4.33 -2.45 2.03
C VAL A 111 -3.20 -1.46 1.74
N LEU A 112 -3.34 -0.18 2.09
CA LEU A 112 -2.24 0.79 1.95
C LEU A 112 -1.03 0.42 2.82
N ILE A 113 -1.29 -0.03 4.05
CA ILE A 113 -0.23 -0.44 4.98
C ILE A 113 0.50 -1.68 4.43
N ILE A 114 -0.21 -2.67 3.90
CA ILE A 114 0.40 -3.84 3.24
C ILE A 114 1.28 -3.39 2.05
N ALA A 115 0.78 -2.49 1.21
CA ALA A 115 1.49 -2.02 0.02
C ALA A 115 2.84 -1.38 0.37
N VAL A 116 2.87 -0.53 1.40
CA VAL A 116 4.10 0.11 1.89
C VAL A 116 5.02 -0.90 2.56
N ASN A 117 4.45 -1.78 3.40
CA ASN A 117 5.20 -2.81 4.11
C ASN A 117 6.02 -3.69 3.14
N GLY A 118 5.37 -4.23 2.10
CA GLY A 118 6.01 -5.11 1.13
C GLY A 118 7.26 -4.53 0.49
N ILE A 119 7.19 -3.29 -0.04
CA ILE A 119 8.37 -2.67 -0.69
C ILE A 119 9.47 -2.32 0.31
N THR A 120 9.12 -1.80 1.49
CA THR A 120 10.14 -1.45 2.49
C THR A 120 10.88 -2.68 3.01
N GLU A 121 10.20 -3.83 3.17
CA GLU A 121 10.83 -5.07 3.58
C GLU A 121 11.59 -5.77 2.48
N ALA A 122 11.07 -5.77 1.26
CA ALA A 122 11.80 -6.27 0.10
C ALA A 122 13.18 -5.59 -0.02
N PHE A 123 13.26 -4.28 0.29
CA PHE A 123 14.53 -3.57 0.35
C PHE A 123 15.45 -4.08 1.48
N VAL A 124 14.94 -4.19 2.71
CA VAL A 124 15.72 -4.71 3.85
C VAL A 124 16.25 -6.10 3.56
N HIS A 125 15.42 -7.00 3.03
CA HIS A 125 15.82 -8.36 2.71
C HIS A 125 16.83 -8.45 1.56
N ALA A 126 16.73 -7.57 0.57
CA ALA A 126 17.61 -7.59 -0.59
C ALA A 126 19.00 -6.98 -0.32
N ILE A 127 19.07 -6.00 0.58
CA ILE A 127 20.28 -5.18 0.80
C ILE A 127 20.90 -5.41 2.18
N GLY A 128 20.11 -5.84 3.16
CA GLY A 128 20.56 -6.08 4.53
C GLY A 128 21.68 -7.10 4.61
N ASP A 129 22.70 -6.79 5.41
CA ASP A 129 23.73 -7.75 5.77
C ASP A 129 23.19 -8.78 6.77
N LYS A 130 23.97 -9.85 7.00
CA LYS A 130 23.55 -10.94 7.90
C LYS A 130 23.12 -10.44 9.28
N LYS A 131 23.82 -9.43 9.82
CA LYS A 131 23.50 -8.85 11.12
C LYS A 131 22.16 -8.11 11.09
N SER A 132 21.94 -7.23 10.11
CA SER A 132 20.68 -6.49 9.99
C SER A 132 19.48 -7.41 9.81
N LEU A 133 19.65 -8.52 9.07
CA LEU A 133 18.60 -9.53 8.90
C LEU A 133 18.32 -10.34 10.18
N GLN A 134 19.36 -10.65 10.95
CA GLN A 134 19.20 -11.28 12.27
C GLN A 134 18.48 -10.35 13.25
N ASP A 135 18.87 -9.07 13.29
CA ASP A 135 18.20 -8.06 14.10
C ASP A 135 16.73 -7.92 13.68
N PHE A 136 16.45 -7.83 12.37
CA PHE A 136 15.09 -7.77 11.86
C PHE A 136 14.25 -8.98 12.29
N ASN A 137 14.79 -10.20 12.15
CA ASN A 137 14.10 -11.42 12.58
C ASN A 137 13.84 -11.46 14.10
N ALA A 138 14.75 -10.94 14.92
CA ALA A 138 14.54 -10.82 16.35
C ALA A 138 13.43 -9.81 16.67
N TRP A 139 13.36 -8.68 15.96
CA TRP A 139 12.27 -7.71 16.09
C TRP A 139 10.93 -8.28 15.62
N LEU A 140 10.89 -9.13 14.58
CA LEU A 140 9.65 -9.81 14.15
C LEU A 140 9.03 -10.67 15.26
N PHE A 141 9.86 -11.30 16.10
CA PHE A 141 9.36 -12.02 17.28
C PHE A 141 8.68 -11.07 18.26
N LEU A 142 9.32 -9.95 18.60
CA LEU A 142 8.74 -8.95 19.50
C LEU A 142 7.46 -8.33 18.91
N PHE A 143 7.44 -8.02 17.61
CA PHE A 143 6.24 -7.52 16.92
C PHE A 143 5.08 -8.51 16.99
N SER A 144 5.36 -9.81 16.91
CA SER A 144 4.35 -10.86 17.05
C SER A 144 3.75 -10.91 18.47
N LEU A 145 4.56 -10.69 19.51
CA LEU A 145 4.07 -10.58 20.89
C LEU A 145 3.20 -9.33 21.07
N ILE A 146 3.64 -8.19 20.54
CA ILE A 146 2.87 -6.94 20.57
C ILE A 146 1.55 -7.09 19.80
N TYR A 147 1.58 -7.74 18.63
CA TYR A 147 0.39 -8.06 17.86
C TYR A 147 -0.60 -8.91 18.67
N LEU A 148 -0.14 -9.95 19.37
CA LEU A 148 -1.00 -10.78 20.20
C LEU A 148 -1.65 -9.98 21.32
N GLY A 149 -0.89 -9.12 22.00
CA GLY A 149 -1.40 -8.19 23.01
C GLY A 149 -2.41 -7.19 22.45
N ALA A 150 -2.09 -6.57 21.31
CA ALA A 150 -2.97 -5.64 20.62
C ALA A 150 -4.27 -6.31 20.15
N ALA A 151 -4.18 -7.53 19.61
CA ALA A 151 -5.34 -8.33 19.21
C ALA A 151 -6.24 -8.60 20.41
N ALA A 152 -5.67 -9.01 21.55
CA ALA A 152 -6.42 -9.24 22.79
C ALA A 152 -7.13 -7.97 23.29
N VAL A 153 -6.44 -6.83 23.30
CA VAL A 153 -7.01 -5.53 23.71
C VAL A 153 -8.10 -5.05 22.76
N LEU A 154 -7.94 -5.30 21.45
CA LEU A 154 -8.87 -4.85 20.42
C LEU A 154 -10.02 -5.83 20.13
N LEU A 155 -10.06 -6.99 20.79
CA LEU A 155 -11.16 -7.96 20.69
C LEU A 155 -12.58 -7.36 20.85
N PRO A 156 -12.82 -6.34 21.70
CA PRO A 156 -14.14 -5.70 21.80
C PRO A 156 -14.63 -5.08 20.48
N PHE A 157 -13.70 -4.73 19.58
CA PHE A 157 -14.01 -4.22 18.24
C PHE A 157 -14.17 -5.32 17.18
N ARG A 158 -14.23 -6.60 17.59
CA ARG A 158 -14.55 -7.75 16.72
C ARG A 158 -13.63 -7.84 15.50
N ALA A 159 -14.18 -8.06 14.30
CA ALA A 159 -13.44 -8.15 13.04
C ALA A 159 -12.59 -6.91 12.76
N VAL A 160 -13.12 -5.71 13.02
CA VAL A 160 -12.39 -4.44 12.87
C VAL A 160 -11.18 -4.41 13.81
N GLY A 161 -11.35 -4.86 15.06
CA GLY A 161 -10.27 -4.93 16.05
C GLY A 161 -9.10 -5.80 15.59
N LEU A 162 -9.38 -6.96 15.00
CA LEU A 162 -8.35 -7.84 14.44
C LEU A 162 -7.63 -7.21 13.24
N ILE A 163 -8.34 -6.48 12.39
CA ILE A 163 -7.72 -5.73 11.28
C ILE A 163 -6.80 -4.64 11.83
N LEU A 164 -7.25 -3.88 12.84
CA LEU A 164 -6.44 -2.84 13.48
C LEU A 164 -5.20 -3.40 14.18
N ALA A 165 -5.31 -4.56 14.83
CA ALA A 165 -4.15 -5.26 15.41
C ALA A 165 -3.12 -5.61 14.31
N ASN A 166 -3.58 -6.08 13.16
CA ASN A 166 -2.71 -6.30 11.99
C ASN A 166 -2.10 -5.00 11.44
N CYS A 167 -2.85 -3.88 11.45
CA CYS A 167 -2.30 -2.57 11.11
C CYS A 167 -1.15 -2.17 12.04
N ILE A 168 -1.28 -2.42 13.35
CA ILE A 168 -0.21 -2.16 14.33
C ILE A 168 1.02 -3.01 14.01
N ASN A 169 0.83 -4.32 13.77
CA ASN A 169 1.91 -5.23 13.42
C ASN A 169 2.68 -4.77 12.17
N MET A 170 1.97 -4.50 11.07
CA MET A 170 2.58 -4.00 9.83
C MET A 170 3.16 -2.59 10.00
N GLY A 171 2.56 -1.74 10.83
CA GLY A 171 3.08 -0.41 11.14
C GLY A 171 4.45 -0.46 11.80
N MET A 172 4.65 -1.31 12.82
CA MET A 172 5.96 -1.51 13.45
C MET A 172 7.00 -2.00 12.45
N ARG A 173 6.62 -2.94 11.59
CA ARG A 173 7.48 -3.45 10.52
C ARG A 173 7.90 -2.34 9.54
N ILE A 174 6.96 -1.51 9.08
CA ILE A 174 7.26 -0.34 8.25
C ILE A 174 8.21 0.63 8.96
N LEU A 175 8.00 0.89 10.26
CA LEU A 175 8.88 1.80 11.02
C LEU A 175 10.31 1.27 11.08
N PHE A 176 10.49 -0.01 11.36
CA PHE A 176 11.81 -0.64 11.35
C PHE A 176 12.47 -0.54 9.98
N SER A 177 11.77 -0.99 8.93
CA SER A 177 12.29 -1.04 7.56
C SER A 177 12.57 0.34 6.99
N THR A 178 11.72 1.32 7.30
CA THR A 178 11.95 2.73 6.91
C THR A 178 13.17 3.30 7.62
N ASN A 179 13.34 3.04 8.92
CA ASN A 179 14.55 3.45 9.64
C ASN A 179 15.82 2.81 9.06
N PHE A 180 15.75 1.56 8.60
CA PHE A 180 16.86 0.92 7.87
C PHE A 180 17.14 1.66 6.55
N ILE A 181 16.12 1.91 5.73
CA ILE A 181 16.25 2.64 4.45
C ILE A 181 16.87 4.03 4.64
N LEU A 182 16.44 4.78 5.65
CA LEU A 182 16.95 6.14 5.92
C LEU A 182 18.37 6.16 6.48
N LYS A 183 18.87 5.06 7.04
CA LYS A 183 20.24 4.92 7.55
C LYS A 183 21.19 4.33 6.51
N TRP A 184 20.66 3.56 5.56
CA TRP A 184 21.45 2.91 4.52
C TRP A 184 22.02 3.93 3.53
N GLU A 185 23.33 3.88 3.33
CA GLU A 185 24.06 4.73 2.39
C GLU A 185 24.46 3.91 1.16
N ASP A 186 24.17 4.42 -0.03
CA ASP A 186 24.51 3.73 -1.27
C ASP A 186 26.03 3.60 -1.40
N PRO A 187 26.57 2.37 -1.51
CA PRO A 187 28.01 2.15 -1.45
C PRO A 187 28.77 2.81 -2.60
N VAL A 188 28.12 3.00 -3.76
CA VAL A 188 28.73 3.55 -4.99
C VAL A 188 28.55 5.06 -5.05
N SER A 189 27.31 5.55 -4.93
CA SER A 189 27.01 6.97 -5.08
C SER A 189 27.23 7.77 -3.80
N LYS A 190 27.37 7.11 -2.64
CA LYS A 190 27.41 7.72 -1.30
C LYS A 190 26.19 8.59 -0.99
N GLN A 191 25.11 8.42 -1.76
CA GLN A 191 23.85 9.10 -1.54
C GLN A 191 22.97 8.29 -0.60
N ARG A 192 22.11 8.99 0.12
CA ARG A 192 21.15 8.40 1.04
C ARG A 192 19.75 8.91 0.73
N VAL A 193 18.74 8.15 1.12
CA VAL A 193 17.39 8.67 1.21
C VAL A 193 17.32 9.61 2.41
N ASP A 194 17.46 10.91 2.15
CA ASP A 194 17.61 11.92 3.23
C ASP A 194 16.32 12.18 4.02
N SER A 195 15.16 11.81 3.48
CA SER A 195 13.87 12.08 4.12
C SER A 195 12.78 11.11 3.71
N ILE A 196 11.88 10.81 4.65
CA ILE A 196 10.64 10.06 4.44
C ILE A 196 9.78 10.70 3.32
N ARG A 197 9.89 12.02 3.10
CA ARG A 197 9.21 12.70 1.99
C ARG A 197 9.58 12.15 0.60
N GLN A 198 10.73 11.48 0.48
CA GLN A 198 11.12 10.82 -0.76
C GLN A 198 10.38 9.49 -0.97
N LEU A 199 9.85 8.88 0.09
CA LEU A 199 9.09 7.62 0.07
C LEU A 199 7.57 7.85 -0.03
N CYS A 200 7.08 8.99 0.47
CA CYS A 200 5.65 9.32 0.47
C CYS A 200 5.24 10.20 -0.73
N PRO A 201 3.98 10.14 -1.18
CA PRO A 201 3.44 11.07 -2.17
C PRO A 201 3.48 12.52 -1.69
N SER A 202 3.45 13.48 -2.62
CA SER A 202 3.38 14.90 -2.28
C SER A 202 2.10 15.26 -1.53
N LEU A 203 2.15 16.34 -0.74
CA LEU A 203 0.98 16.85 -0.02
C LEU A 203 -0.19 17.17 -0.97
N GLN A 204 0.10 17.66 -2.17
CA GLN A 204 -0.92 17.94 -3.19
C GLN A 204 -1.65 16.66 -3.63
N THR A 205 -0.91 15.56 -3.82
CA THR A 205 -1.49 14.24 -4.09
C THR A 205 -2.38 13.79 -2.93
N LEU A 206 -1.92 13.94 -1.68
CA LEU A 206 -2.73 13.60 -0.51
C LEU A 206 -4.02 14.42 -0.43
N PHE A 207 -3.94 15.74 -0.65
CA PHE A 207 -5.13 16.61 -0.71
C PHE A 207 -6.10 16.20 -1.80
N ALA A 208 -5.62 15.83 -2.99
CA ALA A 208 -6.47 15.36 -4.08
C ALA A 208 -7.23 14.08 -3.69
N PHE A 209 -6.53 13.07 -3.15
CA PHE A 209 -7.17 11.85 -2.65
C PHE A 209 -8.15 12.14 -1.51
N SER A 210 -7.80 13.00 -0.55
CA SER A 210 -8.71 13.40 0.53
C SER A 210 -9.96 14.11 0.00
N SER A 211 -9.84 14.99 -0.98
CA SER A 211 -10.98 15.67 -1.60
C SER A 211 -11.92 14.68 -2.30
N SER A 212 -11.36 13.69 -3.00
CA SER A 212 -12.12 12.62 -3.63
C SER A 212 -12.78 11.69 -2.62
N ALA A 213 -12.10 11.38 -1.50
CA ALA A 213 -12.66 10.58 -0.41
C ALA A 213 -13.92 11.24 0.18
N VAL A 214 -13.85 12.55 0.41
CA VAL A 214 -15.02 13.34 0.86
C VAL A 214 -16.12 13.30 -0.20
N ALA A 215 -15.81 13.52 -1.47
CA ALA A 215 -16.81 13.52 -2.54
C ALA A 215 -17.54 12.18 -2.67
N VAL A 216 -16.83 11.05 -2.62
CA VAL A 216 -17.46 9.72 -2.72
C VAL A 216 -18.21 9.34 -1.44
N SER A 217 -17.75 9.78 -0.26
CA SER A 217 -18.48 9.57 1.00
C SER A 217 -19.78 10.38 1.06
N VAL A 218 -19.78 11.61 0.55
CA VAL A 218 -21.02 12.39 0.36
C VAL A 218 -21.95 11.69 -0.63
N SER A 219 -21.42 11.15 -1.73
CA SER A 219 -22.21 10.39 -2.71
C SER A 219 -22.82 9.11 -2.11
N GLU A 220 -22.08 8.39 -1.27
CA GLU A 220 -22.56 7.19 -0.57
C GLU A 220 -23.78 7.51 0.30
N THR A 221 -23.72 8.62 1.04
CA THR A 221 -24.76 9.01 2.00
C THR A 221 -25.96 9.70 1.35
N THR A 222 -25.78 10.42 0.24
CA THR A 222 -26.84 11.25 -0.39
C THR A 222 -27.42 10.67 -1.68
N VAL A 223 -26.65 9.89 -2.44
CA VAL A 223 -27.07 9.35 -3.74
C VAL A 223 -27.35 7.85 -3.60
N TYR A 224 -26.41 7.09 -3.05
CA TYR A 224 -26.48 5.64 -3.02
C TYR A 224 -27.54 5.08 -2.07
N HIS A 225 -27.58 5.57 -0.82
CA HIS A 225 -28.54 5.15 0.21
C HIS A 225 -28.70 3.62 0.33
N ALA A 226 -27.62 2.91 0.69
CA ALA A 226 -27.64 1.46 0.98
C ALA A 226 -28.35 0.59 -0.07
N PHE A 227 -28.10 0.87 -1.36
CA PHE A 227 -28.70 0.15 -2.48
C PHE A 227 -30.22 0.40 -2.63
N ALA A 228 -30.69 1.64 -2.49
CA ALA A 228 -32.12 1.95 -2.64
C ALA A 228 -32.70 1.61 -4.03
N SER A 229 -31.90 1.73 -5.10
CA SER A 229 -32.29 1.33 -6.46
C SER A 229 -31.08 1.20 -7.39
N TRP A 230 -31.22 0.43 -8.48
CA TRP A 230 -30.17 0.29 -9.51
C TRP A 230 -29.72 1.61 -10.12
N PRO A 231 -30.60 2.57 -10.48
CA PRO A 231 -30.16 3.86 -11.00
C PRO A 231 -29.30 4.65 -10.01
N ARG A 232 -29.62 4.60 -8.71
CA ARG A 232 -28.85 5.26 -7.66
C ARG A 232 -27.48 4.60 -7.45
N ALA A 233 -27.42 3.27 -7.46
CA ALA A 233 -26.16 2.55 -7.43
C ALA A 233 -25.29 2.89 -8.65
N GLY A 234 -25.88 2.93 -9.85
CA GLY A 234 -25.19 3.36 -11.07
C GLY A 234 -24.67 4.81 -11.00
N ALA A 235 -25.49 5.74 -10.48
CA ALA A 235 -25.08 7.13 -10.29
C ALA A 235 -23.92 7.27 -9.29
N HIS A 236 -23.95 6.52 -8.19
CA HIS A 236 -22.86 6.48 -7.22
C HIS A 236 -21.56 5.98 -7.86
N VAL A 237 -21.60 4.88 -8.61
CA VAL A 237 -20.45 4.35 -9.37
C VAL A 237 -19.92 5.38 -10.38
N ALA A 238 -20.80 6.08 -11.09
CA ALA A 238 -20.39 7.11 -12.04
C ALA A 238 -19.64 8.27 -11.35
N ILE A 239 -20.11 8.72 -10.18
CA ILE A 239 -19.43 9.74 -9.38
C ILE A 239 -18.04 9.25 -8.95
N GLY A 240 -17.92 7.99 -8.50
CA GLY A 240 -16.64 7.38 -8.19
C GLY A 240 -15.68 7.34 -9.37
N ALA A 241 -16.16 6.94 -10.55
CA ALA A 241 -15.36 6.87 -11.77
C ALA A 241 -14.84 8.27 -12.16
N VAL A 242 -15.68 9.31 -12.10
CA VAL A 242 -15.27 10.69 -12.36
C VAL A 242 -14.24 11.17 -11.34
N ALA A 243 -14.48 10.93 -10.04
CA ALA A 243 -13.54 11.30 -8.98
C ALA A 243 -12.18 10.61 -9.14
N LEU A 244 -12.17 9.31 -9.49
CA LEU A 244 -10.96 8.56 -9.79
C LEU A 244 -10.18 9.16 -10.96
N VAL A 245 -10.84 9.34 -12.11
CA VAL A 245 -10.20 9.90 -13.31
C VAL A 245 -9.67 11.31 -13.04
N SER A 246 -10.44 12.16 -12.36
CA SER A 246 -10.01 13.52 -12.01
C SER A 246 -8.80 13.53 -11.08
N THR A 247 -8.74 12.62 -10.11
CA THR A 247 -7.62 12.50 -9.16
C THR A 247 -6.34 12.08 -9.87
N PHE A 248 -6.42 11.06 -10.72
CA PHE A 248 -5.26 10.60 -11.50
C PHE A 248 -4.83 11.62 -12.56
N ALA A 249 -5.76 12.32 -13.20
CA ALA A 249 -5.45 13.43 -14.10
C ALA A 249 -4.69 14.54 -13.34
N PHE A 250 -5.17 14.95 -12.17
CA PHE A 250 -4.48 15.95 -11.34
C PHE A 250 -3.07 15.50 -10.93
N LEU A 251 -2.90 14.24 -10.53
CA LEU A 251 -1.59 13.67 -10.18
C LEU A 251 -0.61 13.76 -11.35
N VAL A 252 -1.04 13.33 -12.54
CA VAL A 252 -0.21 13.27 -13.75
C VAL A 252 0.13 14.67 -14.27
N PHE A 253 -0.84 15.59 -14.29
CA PHE A 253 -0.66 16.89 -14.94
C PHE A 253 -0.21 18.01 -14.00
N VAL A 254 -0.34 17.85 -12.68
CA VAL A 254 -0.06 18.91 -11.70
C VAL A 254 0.97 18.47 -10.66
N SER A 255 0.62 17.50 -9.80
CA SER A 255 1.36 17.25 -8.55
C SER A 255 2.70 16.53 -8.75
N GLU A 256 2.74 15.52 -9.61
CA GLU A 256 3.82 14.52 -9.60
C GLU A 256 4.60 14.47 -10.92
N LYS A 257 4.75 15.60 -11.61
CA LYS A 257 5.43 15.67 -12.93
C LYS A 257 6.81 15.01 -12.94
N LYS A 258 7.61 15.23 -11.89
CA LYS A 258 8.95 14.64 -11.74
C LYS A 258 8.89 13.12 -11.53
N TYR A 259 7.95 12.64 -10.73
CA TYR A 259 7.74 11.21 -10.51
C TYR A 259 7.27 10.51 -11.79
N VAL A 260 6.34 11.12 -12.54
CA VAL A 260 5.90 10.60 -13.85
C VAL A 260 7.03 10.55 -14.86
N ALA A 261 7.90 11.57 -14.89
CA ALA A 261 9.10 11.56 -15.73
C ALA A 261 10.05 10.41 -15.33
N ASN A 262 10.37 10.26 -14.04
CA ASN A 262 11.22 9.19 -13.53
C ASN A 262 10.69 7.79 -13.86
N LEU A 263 9.37 7.58 -13.75
CA LEU A 263 8.73 6.31 -14.14
C LEU A 263 8.90 6.03 -15.63
N ARG A 264 8.77 7.06 -16.48
CA ARG A 264 8.95 6.93 -17.93
C ARG A 264 10.39 6.58 -18.28
N ASP A 265 11.35 7.18 -17.62
CA ASP A 265 12.78 6.92 -17.84
C ASP A 265 13.18 5.54 -17.33
N LEU A 266 12.68 5.11 -16.17
CA LEU A 266 12.86 3.75 -15.67
C LEU A 266 12.31 2.71 -16.65
N ARG A 267 11.10 2.93 -17.19
CA ARG A 267 10.50 2.05 -18.19
C ARG A 267 11.35 1.95 -19.46
N ARG A 268 11.90 3.08 -19.93
CA ARG A 268 12.79 3.11 -21.11
C ARG A 268 14.10 2.35 -20.86
N ALA A 269 14.72 2.57 -19.70
CA ALA A 269 15.96 1.87 -19.31
C ALA A 269 15.77 0.35 -19.22
N LEU A 270 14.61 -0.10 -18.76
CA LEU A 270 14.27 -1.53 -18.71
C LEU A 270 13.97 -2.11 -20.11
N ALA A 271 13.30 -1.35 -20.98
CA ALA A 271 12.99 -1.80 -22.35
C ALA A 271 14.20 -1.80 -23.30
N GLY A 272 15.22 -0.97 -23.04
CA GLY A 272 16.45 -0.91 -23.83
C GLY A 272 17.45 -2.05 -23.57
N LYS A 273 17.24 -2.86 -22.52
CA LYS A 273 18.09 -4.02 -22.18
C LYS A 273 17.58 -5.37 -22.69
N SER A 274 16.46 -5.38 -23.41
CA SER A 274 15.84 -6.59 -23.99
C SER A 274 16.10 -6.77 -25.50
N GLY A 275 17.14 -6.12 -26.04
CA GLY A 275 17.60 -6.26 -27.42
C GLY A 275 18.98 -6.89 -27.48
#